data_AF-A0A7S4S703-F1
#
_entry.id   AF-A0A7S4S703-F1
#
_cell.length_a   1.000
_cell.length_b   1.000
_cell.length_c   1.000
_cell.angle_alpha   90.00
_cell.angle_beta   90.00
_cell.angle_gamma   90.00
#
_symmetry.space_group_name_H-M   'P 1'
#
loop_
_entity.id
_entity.type
_entity.pdbx_description
1 polymer ?
#
loop_
_entity_poly.entity_id
_entity_poly.type
_entity_poly.pdbx_seq_one_letter_code
_entity_poly.pdbx_strand_id
1 'polypeptide(L)'
;SGASPMMTTMMNRTSRCLSSTSYPTLATTKDYLSSLFSTSRSSVALHGGHPPSQRKITTSQQQQQQQRPPPTEGYTRPFHCTLEELATGRTKKLKVTIPVFDDETGQTIPQNKIYTVDVKPGWKSGTKIKFKAKAGFPPITFVLKVKPHPYLTRDVDNLVWNCRLTERQAKKGAKLKVPLPNGENLEISTQDRAPCRDGDTMTIHG
;
A
#
# COMPACT_ATOMS: atom_id res chain seq x y z
N SER A 1 -15.55 0.11 24.29
CA SER A 1 -14.47 1.01 24.74
C SER A 1 -13.60 1.32 23.54
N GLY A 2 -13.95 2.36 22.78
CA GLY A 2 -13.21 2.79 21.60
C GLY A 2 -12.32 3.95 22.01
N ALA A 3 -11.01 3.77 22.03
CA ALA A 3 -10.09 4.87 22.23
C ALA A 3 -10.18 5.82 21.02
N SER A 4 -10.40 7.10 21.28
CA SER A 4 -10.32 8.15 20.28
C SER A 4 -8.92 8.16 19.65
N PRO A 5 -8.80 8.30 18.32
CA PRO A 5 -7.49 8.38 17.67
C PRO A 5 -6.77 9.67 18.10
N MET A 6 -5.53 9.55 18.59
CA MET A 6 -4.72 10.72 18.95
C MET A 6 -4.04 11.30 17.71
N MET A 7 -3.98 12.64 17.58
CA MET A 7 -3.25 13.27 16.48
C MET A 7 -1.85 13.68 16.95
N THR A 8 -0.81 13.24 16.25
CA THR A 8 0.58 13.68 16.51
C THR A 8 1.08 14.49 15.33
N THR A 9 1.21 15.80 15.47
CA THR A 9 1.79 16.68 14.44
C THR A 9 3.31 16.67 14.58
N MET A 10 4.04 16.40 13.50
CA MET A 10 5.51 16.59 13.46
C MET A 10 5.82 17.82 12.59
N MET A 11 6.62 18.75 13.12
CA MET A 11 7.02 19.98 12.42
C MET A 11 8.45 19.80 11.91
N ASN A 12 8.65 19.80 10.60
CA ASN A 12 9.99 19.73 10.00
C ASN A 12 10.33 21.08 9.31
N ARG A 13 11.49 21.66 9.61
CA ARG A 13 12.13 22.73 8.83
C ARG A 13 12.77 22.15 7.59
N THR A 14 12.66 22.91 6.50
CA THR A 14 13.42 22.66 5.28
C THR A 14 14.88 23.06 5.49
N SER A 15 15.77 22.08 5.61
CA SER A 15 17.21 22.31 5.62
C SER A 15 17.76 22.44 4.19
N ARG A 16 18.15 23.68 3.84
CA ARG A 16 19.06 24.13 2.76
C ARG A 16 18.70 23.84 1.29
N CYS A 17 18.52 24.96 0.57
CA CYS A 17 18.89 25.24 -0.83
C CYS A 17 18.44 24.26 -1.93
N LEU A 18 17.35 24.61 -2.62
CA LEU A 18 17.39 24.89 -4.06
C LEU A 18 16.47 26.08 -4.34
N SER A 19 17.08 27.18 -4.77
CA SER A 19 16.44 28.23 -5.54
C SER A 19 15.94 27.66 -6.86
N SER A 20 14.63 27.56 -7.05
CA SER A 20 13.92 27.87 -8.30
C SER A 20 12.49 27.34 -8.23
N THR A 21 11.56 28.25 -8.45
CA THR A 21 10.24 28.08 -9.06
C THR A 21 9.95 26.69 -9.65
N SER A 22 8.92 26.01 -9.16
CA SER A 22 7.85 25.40 -9.97
C SER A 22 6.96 24.52 -9.07
N TYR A 23 5.69 24.90 -8.95
CA TYR A 23 4.66 23.96 -8.54
C TYR A 23 4.52 22.91 -9.66
N PRO A 24 4.52 21.59 -9.40
CA PRO A 24 4.11 20.65 -10.41
C PRO A 24 2.60 20.75 -10.58
N THR A 25 2.20 21.40 -11.67
CA THR A 25 0.91 21.25 -12.33
C THR A 25 0.66 19.78 -12.69
N LEU A 26 -0.62 19.43 -12.74
CA LEU A 26 -1.20 18.16 -13.20
C LEU A 26 -0.37 17.52 -14.33
N ALA A 27 0.30 16.40 -14.02
CA ALA A 27 0.92 15.54 -15.01
C ALA A 27 0.17 14.21 -15.08
N THR A 28 -0.19 13.90 -16.31
CA THR A 28 -1.05 12.82 -16.80
C THR A 28 -0.44 11.43 -16.57
N THR A 29 -1.32 10.44 -16.43
CA THR A 29 -1.14 9.07 -15.95
C THR A 29 -0.45 8.07 -16.90
N LYS A 30 0.73 8.36 -17.50
CA LYS A 30 1.33 7.40 -18.46
C LYS A 30 2.74 6.84 -18.23
N ASP A 31 3.53 7.36 -17.30
CA ASP A 31 4.95 6.94 -17.24
C ASP A 31 5.30 5.87 -16.17
N TYR A 32 4.30 5.28 -15.49
CA TYR A 32 4.56 4.28 -14.44
C TYR A 32 4.62 2.81 -14.92
N LEU A 33 4.48 2.54 -16.23
CA LEU A 33 4.32 1.16 -16.74
C LEU A 33 5.51 0.61 -17.55
N SER A 34 6.67 1.28 -17.60
CA SER A 34 7.82 0.79 -18.39
C SER A 34 8.91 0.07 -17.59
N SER A 35 8.82 -0.08 -16.27
CA SER A 35 9.91 -0.69 -15.47
C SER A 35 9.74 -2.17 -15.09
N LEU A 36 8.74 -2.89 -15.61
CA LEU A 36 8.49 -4.29 -15.22
C LEU A 36 8.74 -5.35 -16.30
N PHE A 37 9.36 -5.00 -17.42
CA PHE A 37 9.82 -6.00 -18.39
C PHE A 37 11.32 -5.84 -18.65
N SER A 38 12.14 -6.25 -17.67
CA SER A 38 13.52 -6.64 -17.96
C SER A 38 13.55 -8.16 -18.14
N THR A 39 13.38 -8.58 -19.39
CA THR A 39 13.48 -9.98 -19.80
C THR A 39 14.95 -10.38 -19.77
N SER A 40 15.27 -11.34 -18.91
CA SER A 40 16.55 -12.06 -18.89
C SER A 40 16.87 -12.60 -20.29
N ARG A 41 17.93 -12.07 -20.92
CA ARG A 41 18.47 -12.61 -22.17
C ARG A 41 19.68 -13.48 -21.85
N SER A 42 19.44 -14.78 -21.83
CA SER A 42 20.48 -15.81 -21.82
C SER A 42 21.35 -15.67 -23.07
N SER A 43 22.67 -15.68 -22.90
CA SER A 43 23.62 -15.84 -24.01
C SER A 43 24.60 -16.96 -23.69
N VAL A 44 24.82 -17.76 -24.73
CA VAL A 44 25.51 -19.04 -24.77
C VAL A 44 27.03 -18.85 -24.79
N ALA A 45 27.76 -19.72 -24.10
CA ALA A 45 29.21 -19.88 -24.26
C ALA A 45 29.51 -21.32 -24.70
N LEU A 46 30.15 -21.45 -25.86
CA LEU A 46 30.72 -22.69 -26.39
C LEU A 46 32.22 -22.74 -26.07
N HIS A 47 32.70 -23.90 -25.60
CA HIS A 47 33.95 -24.60 -25.95
C HIS A 47 34.64 -25.26 -24.74
N GLY A 48 34.88 -26.58 -24.86
CA GLY A 48 36.12 -27.21 -24.37
C GLY A 48 35.99 -28.40 -23.40
N GLY A 49 36.37 -29.61 -23.87
CA GLY A 49 37.23 -30.52 -23.09
C GLY A 49 36.60 -31.71 -22.35
N HIS A 50 36.82 -32.91 -22.88
CA HIS A 50 36.75 -34.26 -22.27
C HIS A 50 37.92 -34.56 -21.28
N PRO A 51 38.04 -35.72 -20.56
CA PRO A 51 37.08 -36.72 -20.03
C PRO A 51 37.46 -37.19 -18.56
N PRO A 52 37.35 -38.47 -18.10
CA PRO A 52 36.49 -38.87 -16.98
C PRO A 52 37.23 -39.42 -15.73
N SER A 53 36.58 -39.48 -14.56
CA SER A 53 37.00 -40.41 -13.50
C SER A 53 35.90 -40.76 -12.51
N GLN A 54 36.04 -41.95 -11.92
CA GLN A 54 35.03 -42.85 -11.41
C GLN A 54 34.50 -42.53 -9.99
N ARG A 55 33.42 -43.26 -9.63
CA ARG A 55 33.07 -43.76 -8.26
C ARG A 55 32.48 -42.69 -7.31
N LYS A 56 31.41 -42.91 -6.54
CA LYS A 56 30.87 -44.09 -5.85
C LYS A 56 29.34 -43.97 -5.71
N ILE A 57 28.71 -45.13 -5.75
CA ILE A 57 27.36 -45.41 -5.27
C ILE A 57 27.29 -45.04 -3.78
N THR A 58 26.39 -44.13 -3.41
CA THR A 58 25.94 -43.98 -2.03
C THR A 58 24.44 -43.81 -2.02
N THR A 59 23.78 -44.85 -1.53
CA THR A 59 22.37 -44.92 -1.18
C THR A 59 22.04 -43.84 -0.16
N SER A 60 21.19 -42.88 -0.52
CA SER A 60 20.44 -42.08 0.44
C SER A 60 18.99 -42.09 0.04
N GLN A 61 18.22 -42.86 0.82
CA GLN A 61 16.77 -42.93 0.80
C GLN A 61 16.20 -41.52 0.96
N GLN A 62 15.71 -40.93 -0.13
CA GLN A 62 14.81 -39.78 -0.02
C GLN A 62 13.42 -40.34 0.22
N GLN A 63 13.01 -40.35 1.50
CA GLN A 63 11.61 -40.44 1.88
C GLN A 63 10.85 -39.42 1.06
N GLN A 64 9.91 -39.91 0.23
CA GLN A 64 8.88 -39.11 -0.39
C GLN A 64 8.07 -38.46 0.75
N GLN A 65 8.48 -37.26 1.17
CA GLN A 65 7.53 -36.33 1.77
C GLN A 65 6.50 -36.08 0.68
N GLN A 66 5.34 -36.71 0.89
CA GLN A 66 4.10 -36.45 0.20
C GLN A 66 3.89 -34.94 0.22
N GLN A 67 4.34 -34.25 -0.82
CA GLN A 67 4.00 -32.86 -1.05
C GLN A 67 2.49 -32.89 -1.21
N ARG A 68 1.77 -32.52 -0.14
CA ARG A 68 0.37 -32.15 -0.28
C ARG A 68 0.32 -31.22 -1.49
N PRO A 69 -0.58 -31.45 -2.46
CA PRO A 69 -0.73 -30.53 -3.57
C PRO A 69 -0.81 -29.11 -2.98
N PRO A 70 -0.07 -28.13 -3.54
CA PRO A 70 -0.08 -26.77 -3.03
C PRO A 70 -1.53 -26.36 -2.83
N PRO A 71 -1.91 -25.83 -1.64
CA PRO A 71 -3.28 -25.45 -1.37
C PRO A 71 -3.73 -24.55 -2.52
N THR A 72 -4.75 -24.97 -3.27
CA THR A 72 -5.26 -24.30 -4.48
C THR A 72 -5.10 -22.79 -4.33
N GLU A 73 -4.08 -22.22 -4.99
CA GLU A 73 -3.57 -20.91 -4.61
C GLU A 73 -4.65 -19.84 -4.82
N GLY A 74 -5.29 -19.42 -3.74
CA GLY A 74 -6.34 -18.41 -3.80
C GLY A 74 -5.76 -17.08 -4.27
N TYR A 75 -6.52 -16.33 -5.05
CA TYR A 75 -6.07 -15.05 -5.56
C TYR A 75 -5.95 -14.05 -4.40
N THR A 76 -4.90 -13.23 -4.40
CA THR A 76 -4.79 -12.09 -3.47
C THR A 76 -4.76 -10.80 -4.26
N ARG A 77 -5.66 -9.86 -3.95
CA ARG A 77 -5.76 -8.57 -4.65
C ARG A 77 -5.79 -7.40 -3.66
N PRO A 78 -5.03 -6.32 -3.88
CA PRO A 78 -5.15 -5.13 -3.07
C PRO A 78 -6.44 -4.37 -3.43
N PHE A 79 -7.03 -3.69 -2.46
CA PHE A 79 -8.02 -2.64 -2.71
C PHE A 79 -7.68 -1.42 -1.87
N HIS A 80 -7.94 -0.24 -2.43
CA HIS A 80 -7.43 1.01 -1.90
C HIS A 80 -8.54 1.80 -1.22
N CYS A 81 -8.30 2.29 -0.01
CA CYS A 81 -9.22 3.16 0.72
C CYS A 81 -8.55 4.48 1.09
N THR A 82 -9.29 5.58 1.02
CA THR A 82 -8.80 6.88 1.52
C THR A 82 -8.96 6.96 3.04
N LEU A 83 -8.34 7.94 3.69
CA LEU A 83 -8.49 8.11 5.14
C LEU A 83 -9.94 8.46 5.52
N GLU A 84 -10.65 9.19 4.67
CA GLU A 84 -12.05 9.59 4.88
C GLU A 84 -12.97 8.36 4.85
N GLU A 85 -12.77 7.47 3.87
CA GLU A 85 -13.49 6.18 3.78
C GLU A 85 -13.21 5.30 5.01
N LEU A 86 -12.01 5.38 5.59
CA LEU A 86 -11.64 4.64 6.80
C LEU A 86 -12.13 5.31 8.07
N ALA A 87 -12.45 6.61 8.05
CA ALA A 87 -13.02 7.32 9.18
C ALA A 87 -14.55 7.10 9.28
N THR A 88 -15.23 7.08 8.14
CA THR A 88 -16.71 7.04 8.08
C THR A 88 -17.27 5.67 7.68
N GLY A 89 -16.47 4.82 7.06
CA GLY A 89 -16.91 3.56 6.46
C GLY A 89 -17.53 3.75 5.08
N ARG A 90 -17.39 2.75 4.21
CA ARG A 90 -17.95 2.78 2.84
C ARG A 90 -18.09 1.39 2.25
N THR A 91 -19.13 1.18 1.43
CA THR A 91 -19.23 -0.03 0.59
C THR A 91 -18.47 0.14 -0.73
N LYS A 92 -17.58 -0.80 -1.06
CA LYS A 92 -16.81 -0.82 -2.31
C LYS A 92 -17.16 -2.05 -3.14
N LYS A 93 -17.42 -1.83 -4.43
CA LYS A 93 -17.64 -2.89 -5.43
C LYS A 93 -16.33 -3.10 -6.20
N LEU A 94 -15.73 -4.28 -6.07
CA LEU A 94 -14.43 -4.64 -6.63
C LEU A 94 -14.64 -5.63 -7.78
N LYS A 95 -14.40 -5.19 -9.02
CA LYS A 95 -14.45 -6.08 -10.19
C LYS A 95 -13.12 -6.81 -10.33
N VAL A 96 -13.19 -8.14 -10.45
CA VAL A 96 -12.03 -9.01 -10.69
C VAL A 96 -12.29 -9.84 -11.92
N THR A 97 -11.30 -9.91 -12.80
CA THR A 97 -11.28 -10.81 -13.96
C THR A 97 -10.44 -12.02 -13.58
N ILE A 98 -11.04 -13.22 -13.63
CA ILE A 98 -10.38 -14.48 -13.29
C ILE A 98 -10.43 -15.39 -14.52
N PRO A 99 -9.31 -16.01 -14.92
CA PRO A 99 -9.33 -17.06 -15.94
C PRO A 99 -10.09 -18.28 -15.41
N VAL A 100 -11.12 -18.71 -16.14
CA VAL A 100 -11.93 -19.90 -15.83
C VAL A 100 -11.77 -20.88 -16.98
N PHE A 101 -11.50 -22.15 -16.66
CA PHE A 101 -11.44 -23.21 -17.66
C PHE A 101 -12.87 -23.56 -18.08
N ASP A 102 -13.13 -23.54 -19.38
CA ASP A 102 -14.40 -23.91 -19.97
C ASP A 102 -14.29 -25.32 -20.55
N ASP A 103 -15.03 -26.25 -19.95
CA ASP A 103 -15.02 -27.66 -20.32
C ASP A 103 -15.58 -27.91 -21.73
N GLU A 104 -16.45 -27.03 -22.23
CA GLU A 104 -17.10 -27.18 -23.55
C GLU A 104 -16.14 -26.81 -24.69
N THR A 105 -15.39 -25.72 -24.53
CA THR A 105 -14.46 -25.23 -25.56
C THR A 105 -13.03 -25.74 -25.35
N GLY A 106 -12.72 -26.31 -24.18
CA GLY A 106 -11.37 -26.71 -23.77
C GLY A 106 -10.42 -25.52 -23.57
N GLN A 107 -10.95 -24.30 -23.53
CA GLN A 107 -10.17 -23.06 -23.44
C GLN A 107 -10.33 -22.40 -22.07
N THR A 108 -9.36 -21.56 -21.72
CA THR A 108 -9.45 -20.71 -20.53
C THR A 108 -10.00 -19.34 -20.92
N ILE A 109 -11.19 -19.01 -20.44
CA ILE A 109 -11.90 -17.78 -20.77
C ILE A 109 -11.87 -16.81 -19.57
N PRO A 110 -11.51 -15.53 -19.76
CA PRO A 110 -11.53 -14.55 -18.67
C PRO A 110 -12.96 -14.19 -18.29
N GLN A 111 -13.34 -14.48 -17.05
CA GLN A 111 -14.68 -14.18 -16.51
C GLN A 111 -14.63 -13.08 -15.44
N ASN A 112 -15.59 -12.15 -15.50
CA ASN A 112 -15.67 -11.03 -14.57
C ASN A 112 -16.59 -11.33 -13.38
N LYS A 113 -16.17 -10.97 -12.17
CA LYS A 113 -16.98 -11.04 -10.95
C LYS A 113 -16.83 -9.79 -10.10
N ILE A 114 -17.94 -9.32 -9.52
CA ILE A 114 -17.95 -8.18 -8.61
C ILE A 114 -18.07 -8.68 -7.18
N TYR A 115 -17.14 -8.25 -6.33
CA TYR A 115 -17.14 -8.50 -4.90
C TYR A 115 -17.51 -7.22 -4.15
N THR A 116 -18.45 -7.30 -3.24
CA THR A 116 -18.86 -6.16 -2.40
C THR A 116 -18.16 -6.25 -1.06
N VAL A 117 -17.44 -5.21 -0.68
CA VAL A 117 -16.74 -5.09 0.61
C VAL A 117 -17.30 -3.91 1.37
N ASP A 118 -17.84 -4.16 2.56
CA ASP A 118 -18.29 -3.12 3.49
C ASP A 118 -17.14 -2.71 4.40
N VAL A 119 -16.42 -1.66 4.01
CA VAL A 119 -15.31 -1.10 4.80
C VAL A 119 -15.89 -0.49 6.07
N LYS A 120 -15.42 -0.98 7.22
CA LYS A 120 -15.83 -0.44 8.52
C LYS A 120 -14.87 0.66 8.99
N PRO A 121 -15.39 1.67 9.72
CA PRO A 121 -14.56 2.67 10.37
C PRO A 121 -13.42 2.05 11.18
N GLY A 122 -12.25 2.68 11.14
CA GLY A 122 -11.09 2.28 11.93
C GLY A 122 -10.25 1.13 11.35
N TRP A 123 -10.65 0.53 10.22
CA TRP A 123 -9.84 -0.51 9.56
C TRP A 123 -8.41 -0.03 9.27
N LYS A 124 -7.44 -0.90 9.58
CA LYS A 124 -6.01 -0.65 9.35
C LYS A 124 -5.57 -1.21 8.00
N SER A 125 -4.48 -0.64 7.47
CA SER A 125 -3.80 -1.21 6.31
C SER A 125 -3.48 -2.68 6.56
N GLY A 126 -3.64 -3.54 5.56
CA GLY A 126 -3.40 -4.97 5.68
C GLY A 126 -4.61 -5.81 6.13
N THR A 127 -5.74 -5.19 6.48
CA THR A 127 -7.00 -5.91 6.74
C THR A 127 -7.32 -6.85 5.57
N LYS A 128 -7.53 -8.14 5.87
CA LYS A 128 -7.78 -9.20 4.86
C LYS A 128 -9.25 -9.61 4.86
N ILE A 129 -9.89 -9.53 3.69
CA ILE A 129 -11.27 -9.96 3.48
C ILE A 129 -11.24 -11.18 2.56
N LYS A 130 -11.67 -12.33 3.07
CA LYS A 130 -11.65 -13.61 2.35
C LYS A 130 -13.03 -13.94 1.81
N PHE A 131 -13.12 -14.19 0.52
CA PHE A 131 -14.29 -14.78 -0.12
C PHE A 131 -13.99 -16.23 -0.50
N LYS A 132 -14.85 -17.15 -0.06
CA LYS A 132 -14.75 -18.57 -0.43
C LYS A 132 -15.02 -18.75 -1.93
N ALA A 133 -14.58 -19.89 -2.46
CA ALA A 133 -14.92 -20.30 -3.82
C ALA A 133 -16.45 -20.31 -4.00
N LYS A 134 -16.94 -19.88 -5.16
CA LYS A 134 -18.38 -19.88 -5.46
C LYS A 134 -18.62 -19.84 -6.97
N ALA A 135 -19.41 -20.79 -7.47
CA ALA A 135 -19.87 -20.90 -8.86
C ALA A 135 -18.72 -20.86 -9.89
N GLY A 136 -17.78 -21.79 -9.79
CA GLY A 136 -16.62 -21.87 -10.72
C GLY A 136 -15.51 -20.84 -10.44
N PHE A 137 -15.72 -19.87 -9.55
CA PHE A 137 -14.68 -18.92 -9.16
C PHE A 137 -13.86 -19.42 -7.96
N PRO A 138 -12.52 -19.36 -8.02
CA PRO A 138 -11.61 -19.75 -6.93
C PRO A 138 -11.74 -18.80 -5.72
N PRO A 139 -11.23 -19.21 -4.54
CA PRO A 139 -11.22 -18.33 -3.37
C PRO A 139 -10.33 -17.11 -3.62
N ILE A 140 -10.74 -15.96 -3.07
CA ILE A 140 -10.00 -14.69 -3.21
C ILE A 140 -9.90 -13.95 -1.88
N THR A 141 -8.74 -13.35 -1.64
CA THR A 141 -8.46 -12.48 -0.49
C THR A 141 -8.20 -11.06 -0.97
N PHE A 142 -8.99 -10.11 -0.47
CA PHE A 142 -8.73 -8.69 -0.64
C PHE A 142 -7.90 -8.14 0.51
N VAL A 143 -6.85 -7.38 0.22
CA VAL A 143 -5.99 -6.75 1.24
C VAL A 143 -6.15 -5.24 1.15
N LEU A 144 -6.55 -4.62 2.26
CA LEU A 144 -6.72 -3.18 2.31
C LEU A 144 -5.38 -2.46 2.19
N LYS A 145 -5.31 -1.45 1.34
CA LYS A 145 -4.21 -0.48 1.24
C LYS A 145 -4.75 0.92 1.44
N VAL A 146 -4.07 1.71 2.27
CA VAL A 146 -4.43 3.11 2.49
C VAL A 146 -3.87 3.94 1.34
N LYS A 147 -4.70 4.78 0.72
CA LYS A 147 -4.25 5.75 -0.29
C LYS A 147 -3.46 6.87 0.39
N PRO A 148 -2.37 7.37 -0.23
CA PRO A 148 -1.72 8.58 0.24
C PRO A 148 -2.72 9.73 0.34
N HIS A 149 -2.67 10.48 1.44
CA HIS A 149 -3.48 11.67 1.67
C HIS A 149 -2.57 12.91 1.63
N PRO A 150 -3.02 14.05 1.06
CA PRO A 150 -2.18 15.21 0.79
C PRO A 150 -1.49 15.80 2.03
N TYR A 151 -2.13 15.71 3.19
CA TYR A 151 -1.63 16.33 4.43
C TYR A 151 -1.31 15.31 5.53
N LEU A 152 -1.96 14.14 5.51
CA LEU A 152 -2.04 13.27 6.69
C LEU A 152 -1.49 11.90 6.35
N THR A 153 -0.71 11.33 7.26
CA THR A 153 -0.31 9.93 7.20
C THR A 153 -0.89 9.22 8.40
N ARG A 154 -1.44 8.02 8.21
CA ARG A 154 -1.91 7.21 9.32
C ARG A 154 -0.76 6.41 9.92
N ASP A 155 -0.53 6.61 11.21
CA ASP A 155 0.41 5.83 12.00
C ASP A 155 -0.37 5.03 13.05
N VAL A 156 -0.63 3.75 12.75
CA VAL A 156 -1.45 2.86 13.58
C VAL A 156 -2.87 3.42 13.84
N ASP A 157 -3.05 4.06 14.99
CA ASP A 157 -4.31 4.67 15.44
C ASP A 157 -4.23 6.21 15.45
N ASN A 158 -3.08 6.76 15.07
CA ASN A 158 -2.83 8.19 15.05
C ASN A 158 -2.82 8.72 13.62
N LEU A 159 -3.05 10.04 13.50
CA LEU A 159 -2.82 10.79 12.27
C LEU A 159 -1.63 11.71 12.46
N VAL A 160 -0.74 11.71 11.47
CA VAL A 160 0.49 12.50 11.46
C VAL A 160 0.40 13.54 10.35
N TRP A 161 0.54 14.81 10.72
CA TRP A 161 0.68 15.92 9.77
C TRP A 161 2.12 16.42 9.79
N ASN A 162 2.79 16.38 8.63
CA ASN A 162 4.10 16.98 8.42
C ASN A 162 3.92 18.43 7.95
N CYS A 163 3.82 19.36 8.89
CA CYS A 163 3.62 20.77 8.58
C CYS A 163 4.94 21.46 8.22
N ARG A 164 4.98 22.16 7.10
CA ARG A 164 6.12 22.98 6.69
C ARG A 164 5.83 24.45 6.99
N LEU A 165 6.66 25.05 7.83
CA LEU A 165 6.57 26.48 8.17
C LEU A 165 7.63 27.27 7.43
N THR A 166 7.26 28.47 6.97
CA THR A 166 8.24 29.48 6.57
C THR A 166 9.05 29.95 7.78
N GLU A 167 10.24 30.50 7.57
CA GLU A 167 11.07 31.00 8.67
C GLU A 167 10.34 32.07 9.50
N ARG A 168 9.58 32.96 8.84
CA ARG A 168 8.76 33.99 9.52
C ARG A 168 7.69 33.36 10.41
N GLN A 169 6.99 32.34 9.91
CA GLN A 169 5.96 31.61 10.66
C GLN A 169 6.58 30.84 11.83
N ALA A 170 7.72 30.19 11.62
CA ALA A 170 8.43 29.48 12.69
C ALA A 170 8.88 30.43 13.81
N LYS A 171 9.36 31.64 13.48
CA LYS A 171 9.82 32.63 14.48
C LYS A 171 8.68 33.34 15.23
N LYS A 172 7.58 33.67 14.55
CA LYS A 172 6.49 34.50 15.11
C LYS A 172 5.24 33.71 15.51
N GLY A 173 5.19 32.42 15.17
CA GLY A 173 3.99 31.62 15.20
C GLY A 173 3.11 31.83 13.95
N ALA A 174 2.22 30.88 13.74
CA ALA A 174 1.27 30.82 12.64
C ALA A 174 -0.04 30.17 13.09
N LYS A 175 -1.14 30.58 12.46
CA LYS A 175 -2.42 29.87 12.50
C LYS A 175 -2.47 28.92 11.30
N LEU A 176 -2.64 27.66 11.58
CA LEU A 176 -2.60 26.55 10.64
C LEU A 176 -3.98 25.90 10.59
N LYS A 177 -4.37 25.43 9.41
CA LYS A 177 -5.66 24.75 9.20
C LYS A 177 -5.43 23.48 8.40
N VAL A 178 -5.96 22.35 8.88
CA VAL A 178 -5.85 21.06 8.21
C VAL A 178 -7.23 20.37 8.15
N PRO A 179 -7.68 19.92 6.97
CA PRO A 179 -8.91 19.14 6.86
C PRO A 179 -8.68 17.74 7.43
N LEU A 180 -9.57 17.33 8.33
CA LEU A 180 -9.56 16.03 8.96
C LEU A 180 -10.37 15.00 8.14
N PRO A 181 -10.05 13.70 8.25
CA PRO A 181 -10.75 12.67 7.49
C PRO A 181 -12.25 12.51 7.83
N ASN A 182 -12.70 13.04 8.96
CA ASN A 182 -14.12 13.06 9.35
C ASN A 182 -14.90 14.21 8.68
N GLY A 183 -14.24 15.09 7.92
CA GLY A 183 -14.84 16.25 7.26
C GLY A 183 -14.72 17.56 8.04
N GLU A 184 -14.22 17.54 9.27
CA GLU A 184 -13.99 18.74 10.07
C GLU A 184 -12.67 19.41 9.71
N ASN A 185 -12.47 20.66 10.12
CA ASN A 185 -11.19 21.34 9.99
C ASN A 185 -10.59 21.55 11.37
N LEU A 186 -9.34 21.11 11.53
CA LEU A 186 -8.57 21.38 12.74
C LEU A 186 -7.78 22.66 12.55
N GLU A 187 -7.99 23.62 13.46
CA GLU A 187 -7.26 24.88 13.50
C GLU A 187 -6.24 24.86 14.66
N ILE A 188 -5.00 25.20 14.35
CA ILE A 188 -3.86 25.09 15.25
C ILE A 188 -3.15 26.45 15.30
N SER A 189 -2.89 26.97 16.50
CA SER A 189 -2.01 28.12 16.68
C SER A 189 -0.66 27.68 17.22
N THR A 190 0.42 28.15 16.62
CA THR A 190 1.80 27.93 17.09
C THR A 190 2.39 29.13 17.82
N GLN A 191 1.58 30.15 18.14
CA GLN A 191 2.04 31.37 18.81
C GLN A 191 2.68 31.08 20.17
N ASP A 192 2.07 30.22 20.99
CA ASP A 192 2.56 29.88 22.34
C ASP A 192 3.79 28.97 22.33
N ARG A 193 4.19 28.48 21.15
CA ARG A 193 5.35 27.59 20.95
C ARG A 193 6.43 28.20 20.06
N ALA A 194 6.28 29.47 19.69
CA ALA A 194 7.30 30.15 18.91
C ALA A 194 8.54 30.47 19.80
N PRO A 195 9.78 30.36 19.27
CA PRO A 195 10.11 29.97 17.91
C PRO A 195 10.14 28.44 17.70
N CYS A 196 9.43 27.94 16.69
CA CYS A 196 9.47 26.53 16.30
C CYS A 196 10.82 26.16 15.65
N ARG A 197 11.39 25.05 16.11
CA ARG A 197 12.60 24.41 15.60
C ARG A 197 12.26 23.26 14.66
N ASP A 198 13.28 22.78 13.95
CA ASP A 198 13.15 21.58 13.12
C ASP A 198 12.95 20.34 14.00
N GLY A 199 12.01 19.48 13.65
CA GLY A 199 11.66 18.29 14.41
C GLY A 199 10.73 18.53 15.60
N ASP A 200 10.29 19.78 15.86
CA ASP A 200 9.36 20.05 16.96
C ASP A 200 8.05 19.29 16.74
N THR A 201 7.56 18.59 17.77
CA THR A 201 6.30 17.85 17.67
C THR A 201 5.22 18.47 18.54
N MET A 202 3.98 18.46 18.04
CA MET A 202 2.82 18.87 18.79
C MET A 202 1.73 17.80 18.72
N THR A 203 1.45 17.20 19.86
CA THR A 203 0.34 16.25 20.01
C THR A 203 -0.94 17.01 20.34
N ILE A 204 -2.00 16.67 19.61
CA ILE A 204 -3.34 17.21 19.81
C ILE A 204 -4.21 16.01 20.18
N HIS A 205 -4.74 16.07 21.40
CA HIS A 205 -5.67 15.06 21.88
C HIS A 205 -7.08 15.42 21.37
N GLY A 206 -7.72 14.44 20.73
CA GLY A 206 -9.12 14.49 20.30
C GLY A 206 -9.96 13.45 21.04
#